data_AF-A0A7K5F2I6-F1
#
_entry.id   AF-A0A7K5F2I6-F1
#
_cell.length_a   1.000
_cell.length_b   1.000
_cell.length_c   1.000
_cell.angle_alpha   90.00
_cell.angle_beta   90.00
_cell.angle_gamma   90.00
#
_symmetry.space_group_name_H-M   'P 1'
#
loop_
_entity.id
_entity.type
_entity.pdbx_description
1 polymer ?
#
loop_
_entity_poly.entity_id
_entity_poly.type
_entity_poly.pdbx_seq_one_letter_code
_entity_poly.pdbx_strand_id
1 'polypeptide(L)'
;YELIKYDVEKDEPVRDENGYCIKVPKGKPGLLICKITQYAPFSGYAGAKQQTEKKQLRDVFQKGDLYFNSGDLLVIDNDNFIYFHDRIGDTFRWKGENVSTTEVEDVLGLIDCFQEVIVYGVSVPG
;
A
#
# COMPACT_ATOMS: atom_id res chain seq x y z
N TYR A 1 -4.56 5.71 12.75
CA TYR A 1 -4.25 5.27 11.39
C TYR A 1 -5.57 4.93 10.72
N GLU A 2 -5.58 4.84 9.40
CA GLU A 2 -6.78 4.50 8.62
C GLU A 2 -6.38 3.57 7.46
N LEU A 3 -7.30 2.74 7.00
CA LEU A 3 -7.14 1.96 5.77
C LEU A 3 -8.04 2.52 4.68
N ILE A 4 -7.44 2.91 3.55
CA ILE A 4 -8.18 3.48 2.40
C ILE A 4 -8.10 2.56 1.19
N LYS A 5 -9.10 2.65 0.32
CA LYS A 5 -9.15 1.90 -0.92
C LYS A 5 -8.05 2.41 -1.86
N TYR A 6 -7.32 1.48 -2.45
CA TYR A 6 -6.21 1.77 -3.35
C TYR A 6 -6.42 1.04 -4.68
N ASP A 7 -6.19 1.76 -5.77
CA ASP A 7 -6.20 1.22 -7.12
C ASP A 7 -4.76 0.91 -7.52
N VAL A 8 -4.41 -0.38 -7.47
CA VAL A 8 -3.07 -0.87 -7.80
C VAL A 8 -2.75 -0.64 -9.29
N GLU A 9 -3.75 -0.63 -10.17
CA GLU A 9 -3.52 -0.42 -11.61
C GLU A 9 -3.13 1.03 -11.92
N LYS A 10 -3.74 1.99 -11.21
CA LYS A 10 -3.46 3.41 -11.37
C LYS A 10 -2.38 3.94 -10.43
N ASP A 11 -1.91 3.11 -9.52
CA ASP A 11 -0.97 3.49 -8.45
C ASP A 11 -1.51 4.64 -7.57
N GLU A 12 -2.83 4.70 -7.38
CA GLU A 12 -3.51 5.85 -6.77
C GLU A 12 -4.59 5.45 -5.74
N PRO A 13 -4.80 6.26 -4.68
CA PRO A 13 -5.95 6.11 -3.80
C PRO A 13 -7.28 6.31 -4.53
N VAL A 14 -8.27 5.48 -4.24
CA VAL A 14 -9.61 5.66 -4.80
C VAL A 14 -10.35 6.74 -4.03
N ARG A 15 -10.85 7.74 -4.77
CA ARG A 15 -11.58 8.89 -4.23
C ARG A 15 -13.05 8.87 -4.64
N ASP A 16 -13.90 9.47 -3.81
CA ASP A 16 -15.33 9.66 -4.05
C ASP A 16 -15.60 10.88 -4.96
N GLU A 17 -16.87 11.17 -5.22
CA GLU A 17 -17.32 12.28 -6.07
C GLU A 17 -16.93 13.67 -5.49
N ASN A 18 -16.67 13.76 -4.19
CA ASN A 18 -16.21 14.98 -3.53
C ASN A 18 -14.68 15.11 -3.56
N GLY A 19 -13.98 14.11 -4.08
CA GLY A 19 -12.52 14.07 -4.14
C GLY A 19 -11.86 13.54 -2.88
N TYR A 20 -12.58 12.91 -1.95
CA TYR A 20 -12.02 12.34 -0.71
C TYR A 20 -11.73 10.85 -0.83
N CYS A 21 -10.68 10.36 -0.17
CA CYS A 21 -10.33 8.96 -0.13
C CYS A 21 -11.41 8.11 0.56
N ILE A 22 -11.69 6.94 -0.01
CA ILE A 22 -12.71 6.02 0.51
C ILE A 22 -12.06 5.05 1.50
N LYS A 23 -12.61 4.92 2.71
CA LYS A 23 -12.17 3.89 3.67
C LYS A 23 -12.56 2.48 3.22
N VAL A 24 -11.72 1.49 3.49
CA VAL A 24 -12.11 0.09 3.25
C VAL A 24 -12.89 -0.47 4.44
N PRO A 25 -13.90 -1.33 4.21
CA PRO A 25 -14.53 -2.08 5.28
C PRO A 25 -13.58 -3.15 5.84
N LYS A 26 -13.89 -3.65 7.03
CA LYS A 26 -13.19 -4.81 7.61
C LYS A 26 -13.22 -6.02 6.67
N GLY A 27 -12.16 -6.83 6.73
CA GLY A 27 -11.94 -7.99 5.88
C GLY A 27 -11.53 -7.68 4.45
N LYS A 28 -11.30 -6.40 4.09
CA LYS A 28 -10.80 -6.01 2.78
C LYS A 28 -9.41 -5.37 2.88
N PRO A 29 -8.51 -5.65 1.92
CA PRO A 29 -7.22 -4.96 1.85
C PRO A 29 -7.40 -3.46 1.62
N GLY A 30 -6.62 -2.66 2.34
CA GLY A 30 -6.55 -1.22 2.14
C GLY A 30 -5.17 -0.68 2.46
N LEU A 31 -4.83 0.45 1.84
CA LEU A 31 -3.58 1.15 2.07
C LEU A 31 -3.57 1.79 3.45
N LEU A 32 -2.56 1.45 4.24
CA LEU A 32 -2.34 2.05 5.55
C LEU A 32 -1.86 3.50 5.41
N ILE A 33 -2.62 4.41 6.01
CA ILE A 33 -2.26 5.82 6.10
C ILE A 33 -2.26 6.31 7.55
N CYS A 34 -1.34 7.24 7.84
CA CYS A 34 -1.17 7.80 9.18
C CYS A 34 -1.33 9.32 9.13
N LYS A 35 -2.21 9.88 9.94
CA LYS A 35 -2.45 11.34 9.95
C LYS A 35 -1.17 12.06 10.37
N ILE A 36 -0.74 13.02 9.55
CA ILE A 36 0.37 13.91 9.88
C ILE A 36 -0.18 15.04 10.75
N THR A 37 0.36 15.18 11.95
CA THR A 37 -0.09 16.18 12.92
C THR A 37 1.12 16.85 13.56
N GLN A 38 0.90 17.91 14.35
CA GLN A 38 1.98 18.52 15.14
C GLN A 38 2.63 17.55 16.15
N TYR A 39 1.88 16.54 16.61
CA TYR A 39 2.37 15.55 17.58
C TYR A 39 3.01 14.34 16.91
N ALA A 40 2.69 14.10 15.64
CA ALA A 40 3.27 13.06 14.79
C ALA A 40 3.61 13.68 13.42
N PRO A 41 4.65 14.54 13.36
CA PRO A 41 4.99 15.24 12.13
C PRO A 41 5.74 14.32 11.16
N PHE A 42 5.61 14.61 9.87
CA PHE A 42 6.47 14.05 8.83
C PHE A 42 7.19 15.20 8.13
N SER A 43 8.45 15.41 8.49
CA SER A 43 9.29 16.48 7.93
C SER A 43 9.77 16.18 6.50
N GLY A 44 9.52 14.98 5.99
CA GLY A 44 9.99 14.52 4.70
C GLY A 44 11.39 13.91 4.73
N TYR A 45 11.87 13.56 3.54
CA TYR A 45 13.21 13.03 3.31
C TYR A 45 14.21 14.16 3.02
N ALA A 46 15.39 14.07 3.62
CA ALA A 46 16.45 15.05 3.44
C ALA A 46 16.87 15.13 1.96
N GLY A 47 16.82 16.34 1.39
CA GLY A 47 17.21 16.60 -0.01
C GLY A 47 16.27 16.03 -1.08
N ALA A 48 15.22 15.28 -0.71
CA ALA A 48 14.36 14.57 -1.65
C ALA A 48 12.91 15.08 -1.61
N LYS A 49 12.72 16.37 -1.91
CA LYS A 49 11.40 17.03 -1.85
C LYS A 49 10.33 16.32 -2.69
N GLN A 50 10.66 15.84 -3.89
CA GLN A 50 9.70 15.11 -4.72
C GLN A 50 9.25 13.80 -4.07
N GLN A 51 10.15 13.06 -3.42
CA GLN A 51 9.81 11.82 -2.72
C GLN A 51 8.97 12.12 -1.47
N THR A 52 9.26 13.22 -0.78
CA THR A 52 8.46 13.72 0.34
C THR A 52 7.02 13.98 -0.06
N GLU A 53 6.79 14.71 -1.15
CA GLU A 53 5.43 15.02 -1.63
C GLU A 53 4.69 13.75 -2.04
N LYS A 54 5.36 12.78 -2.70
CA LYS A 54 4.75 11.49 -3.06
C LYS A 54 4.25 10.69 -1.85
N LYS A 55 4.89 10.83 -0.69
CA LYS A 55 4.46 10.17 0.56
C LYS A 55 3.37 10.94 1.31
N GLN A 56 2.96 12.12 0.86
CA GLN A 56 1.91 12.91 1.47
C GLN A 56 0.61 12.84 0.68
N LEU A 57 -0.45 12.36 1.33
CA LEU A 57 -1.81 12.42 0.81
C LEU A 57 -2.53 13.62 1.42
N ARG A 58 -3.05 14.50 0.55
CA ARG A 58 -3.81 15.69 0.92
C ARG A 58 -5.31 15.45 0.70
N ASP A 59 -6.12 16.18 1.45
CA ASP A 59 -7.58 16.18 1.31
C ASP A 59 -8.13 14.75 1.30
N VAL A 60 -7.74 13.95 2.30
CA VAL A 60 -8.04 12.54 2.43
C VAL A 60 -9.47 12.32 2.89
N PHE A 61 -9.88 12.90 4.02
CA PHE A 61 -11.27 12.79 4.50
C PHE A 61 -11.96 14.14 4.63
N GLN A 62 -11.19 15.22 4.61
CA GLN A 62 -11.67 16.59 4.64
C GLN A 62 -10.63 17.53 4.04
N LYS A 63 -11.08 18.68 3.53
CA LYS A 63 -10.17 19.70 3.01
C LYS A 63 -9.12 20.13 4.05
N GLY A 64 -7.86 20.11 3.65
CA GLY A 64 -6.69 20.54 4.42
C GLY A 64 -6.09 19.49 5.35
N ASP A 65 -6.67 18.29 5.45
CA ASP A 65 -6.01 17.22 6.18
C ASP A 65 -4.82 16.64 5.39
N LEU A 66 -3.89 16.03 6.14
CA LEU A 66 -2.64 15.51 5.61
C LEU A 66 -2.35 14.15 6.23
N TYR A 67 -2.04 13.18 5.39
CA TYR A 67 -1.69 11.82 5.81
C TYR A 67 -0.40 11.37 5.15
N PHE A 68 0.36 10.56 5.87
CA PHE A 68 1.50 9.82 5.37
C PHE A 68 1.02 8.52 4.74
N ASN A 69 1.47 8.26 3.51
CA ASN A 69 1.28 7.00 2.80
C ASN A 69 2.41 6.02 3.16
N SER A 70 2.08 4.94 3.87
CA SER A 70 3.07 3.91 4.23
C SER A 70 3.62 3.18 3.00
N GLY A 71 2.77 2.87 2.03
CA GLY A 71 3.04 1.93 0.94
C GLY A 71 2.61 0.50 1.25
N ASP A 72 2.09 0.21 2.44
CA ASP A 72 1.70 -1.13 2.84
C ASP A 72 0.17 -1.31 2.75
N LEU A 73 -0.26 -2.40 2.11
CA LEU A 73 -1.64 -2.86 2.10
C LEU A 73 -1.84 -3.79 3.29
N LEU A 74 -2.84 -3.49 4.11
CA LEU A 74 -3.19 -4.28 5.30
C LEU A 74 -4.66 -4.70 5.25
N VAL A 75 -4.99 -5.74 6.01
CA VAL A 75 -6.37 -6.18 6.25
C VAL A 75 -6.64 -6.12 7.75
N ILE A 76 -7.78 -5.52 8.14
CA ILE A 76 -8.29 -5.57 9.51
C ILE A 76 -9.46 -6.53 9.54
N ASP A 77 -9.41 -7.57 10.36
CA ASP A 77 -10.49 -8.53 10.48
C ASP A 77 -11.65 -8.02 11.38
N ASN A 78 -12.63 -8.89 11.63
CA ASN A 78 -13.77 -8.54 12.48
C ASN A 78 -13.39 -8.34 13.95
N ASP A 79 -12.37 -9.05 14.43
CA ASP A 79 -11.86 -9.00 15.80
C ASP A 79 -10.84 -7.87 16.03
N ASN A 80 -10.53 -7.09 14.99
CA ASN A 80 -9.57 -5.97 14.95
C ASN A 80 -8.10 -6.40 14.94
N PHE A 81 -7.79 -7.64 14.57
CA PHE A 81 -6.43 -8.01 14.24
C PHE A 81 -6.04 -7.42 12.89
N ILE A 82 -4.78 -6.97 12.81
CA ILE A 82 -4.19 -6.34 11.63
C ILE A 82 -3.24 -7.33 11.00
N TYR A 83 -3.41 -7.59 9.71
CA TYR A 83 -2.60 -8.51 8.92
C TYR A 83 -1.91 -7.74 7.80
N PHE A 84 -0.63 -8.01 7.60
CA PHE A 84 0.06 -7.58 6.39
C PHE A 84 -0.51 -8.33 5.20
N HIS A 85 -0.79 -7.61 4.11
CA HIS A 85 -1.32 -8.20 2.89
C HIS A 85 -0.30 -8.11 1.75
N ASP A 86 0.17 -6.91 1.43
CA ASP A 86 1.20 -6.72 0.41
C ASP A 86 1.86 -5.34 0.55
N ARG A 87 2.88 -5.06 -0.25
CA ARG A 87 3.48 -3.74 -0.41
C ARG A 87 3.28 -3.22 -1.83
N ILE A 88 2.85 -1.96 -1.92
CA ILE A 88 2.74 -1.25 -3.19
C ILE A 88 4.12 -1.15 -3.83
N GLY A 89 4.24 -1.64 -5.05
CA GLY A 89 5.49 -1.76 -5.80
C GLY A 89 6.02 -3.19 -5.91
N ASP A 90 5.57 -4.11 -5.04
CA ASP A 90 5.95 -5.52 -5.06
C ASP A 90 4.92 -6.39 -5.82
N THR A 91 3.76 -5.83 -6.18
CA THR A 91 2.78 -6.46 -7.08
C THR A 91 3.03 -6.05 -8.54
N PHE A 92 3.10 -7.03 -9.46
CA PHE A 92 3.32 -6.81 -10.90
C PHE A 92 2.16 -7.33 -11.73
N ARG A 93 1.85 -6.65 -12.86
CA ARG A 93 0.83 -7.14 -13.80
C ARG A 93 1.47 -8.01 -14.88
N TRP A 94 1.04 -9.26 -14.98
CA TRP A 94 1.50 -10.21 -15.98
C TRP A 94 0.33 -10.83 -16.72
N LYS A 95 0.32 -10.70 -18.05
CA LYS A 95 -0.76 -11.21 -18.93
C LYS A 95 -2.18 -10.82 -18.50
N GLY A 96 -2.33 -9.63 -17.89
CA GLY A 96 -3.61 -9.10 -17.44
C GLY A 96 -3.96 -9.44 -15.98
N GLU A 97 -3.16 -10.25 -15.31
CA GLU A 97 -3.36 -10.66 -13.91
C GLU A 97 -2.40 -9.92 -12.97
N ASN A 98 -2.83 -9.67 -11.74
CA ASN A 98 -1.97 -9.14 -10.68
C ASN A 98 -1.22 -10.30 -10.02
N VAL A 99 0.10 -10.18 -9.92
CA VAL A 99 1.00 -11.17 -9.32
C VAL A 99 1.74 -10.51 -8.17
N SER A 100 1.45 -10.95 -6.94
CA SER A 100 2.20 -10.54 -5.75
C SER A 100 3.48 -11.36 -5.65
N THR A 101 4.65 -10.71 -5.56
CA THR A 101 5.90 -11.45 -5.34
C THR A 101 5.92 -12.15 -3.99
N THR A 102 5.28 -11.54 -2.98
CA THR A 102 5.12 -12.10 -1.63
C THR A 102 4.32 -13.40 -1.65
N GLU A 103 3.18 -13.43 -2.34
CA GLU A 103 2.36 -14.65 -2.42
C GLU A 103 3.10 -15.79 -3.13
N VAL A 104 3.87 -15.48 -4.18
CA VAL A 104 4.70 -16.46 -4.89
C VAL A 104 5.82 -16.96 -3.98
N GLU A 105 6.46 -16.07 -3.23
CA GLU A 105 7.50 -16.41 -2.25
C GLU A 105 6.96 -17.33 -1.16
N ASP A 106 5.80 -17.01 -0.58
CA ASP A 106 5.14 -17.81 0.46
C ASP A 106 4.86 -19.24 -0.02
N VAL A 107 4.32 -19.40 -1.24
CA VAL A 107 4.03 -20.74 -1.80
C VAL A 107 5.30 -21.53 -2.06
N LEU A 108 6.36 -20.90 -2.56
CA LEU A 108 7.65 -21.56 -2.81
C LEU A 108 8.39 -21.90 -1.52
N GLY A 109 8.24 -21.05 -0.49
CA GLY A 109 8.82 -21.25 0.85
C GLY A 109 8.27 -22.47 1.59
N LEU A 110 7.13 -23.03 1.17
CA LEU A 110 6.58 -24.28 1.71
C LEU A 110 7.35 -25.53 1.27
N ILE A 111 8.29 -25.41 0.33
CA ILE A 111 9.06 -26.54 -0.20
C ILE A 111 10.33 -26.72 0.65
N ASP A 112 10.41 -27.83 1.37
CA ASP A 112 11.48 -28.14 2.35
C ASP A 112 12.92 -28.10 1.80
N CYS A 113 13.12 -28.10 0.48
CA CYS A 113 14.45 -28.05 -0.12
C CYS A 113 15.04 -26.63 -0.24
N PHE A 114 14.24 -25.58 0.00
CA PHE A 114 14.71 -24.20 -0.02
C PHE A 114 14.93 -23.70 1.41
N GLN A 115 16.07 -23.04 1.63
CA GLN A 115 16.35 -22.38 2.92
C GLN A 115 15.70 -20.99 2.99
N GLU A 116 15.67 -20.28 1.86
CA GLU A 116 15.11 -18.95 1.71
C GLU A 116 14.72 -18.76 0.24
N VAL A 117 13.63 -18.05 -0.01
CA VAL A 117 13.15 -17.73 -1.36
C VAL A 117 12.98 -16.22 -1.45
N ILE A 118 13.38 -15.63 -2.57
CA ILE A 118 13.14 -14.20 -2.86
C ILE A 118 12.58 -14.11 -4.27
N VAL A 119 11.47 -13.39 -4.43
CA VAL A 119 10.81 -13.19 -5.72
C VAL A 119 10.82 -11.71 -6.07
N TYR A 120 11.19 -11.38 -7.32
CA TYR A 120 11.15 -10.02 -7.82
C TYR A 120 10.72 -9.99 -9.29
N GLY A 121 10.01 -8.93 -9.68
CA GLY A 121 9.61 -8.71 -11.07
C GLY A 121 10.82 -8.36 -11.96
N VAL A 122 10.87 -8.94 -13.16
CA VAL A 122 11.85 -8.58 -14.20
C VAL A 122 11.13 -8.15 -15.48
N SER A 123 11.70 -7.19 -16.19
CA SER A 123 11.23 -6.82 -17.52
C SER A 123 11.44 -8.00 -18.47
N VAL A 124 10.35 -8.52 -19.02
CA VAL A 124 10.40 -9.58 -20.04
C VAL A 124 10.47 -8.91 -21.41
N PRO A 125 11.49 -9.20 -22.25
CA PRO A 125 11.54 -8.70 -23.62
C PRO A 125 10.35 -9.23 -24.42
N GLY A 126 9.55 -8.34 -25.01
CA GLY A 126 8.36 -8.69 -25.78
C GLY A 126 7.61 -7.47 -26.27
#